data_AF-A0A535FWW5-F1
#
_entry.id   AF-A0A535FWW5-F1
#
_cell.length_a   1.000
_cell.length_b   1.000
_cell.length_c   1.000
_cell.angle_alpha   90.00
_cell.angle_beta   90.00
_cell.angle_gamma   90.00
#
_symmetry.space_group_name_H-M   'P 1'
#
loop_
_entity.id
_entity.type
_entity.pdbx_description
1 polymer ?
#
loop_
_entity_poly.entity_id
_entity_poly.type
_entity_poly.pdbx_seq_one_letter_code
_entity_poly.pdbx_strand_id
1 'polypeptide(L)'
;MEAAGVDSVWMEETGDGLDPMLTLAAIAAVTNQLRLGLLHTKPLEPNRVATLQRLSRERFIPPSSERWRRVDVPADRESWARTLEEPHTDADGVIVPMDPRLLDILRHPDDAIDRSDLVLAQG
;
A
#
# COMPACT_ATOMS: atom_id res chain seq x y z
N MET A 1 -8.48 -5.31 9.25
CA MET A 1 -7.89 -5.09 7.92
C MET A 1 -8.75 -5.73 6.84
N GLU A 2 -8.90 -7.05 6.82
CA GLU A 2 -9.77 -7.75 5.85
C GLU A 2 -11.23 -7.27 5.93
N ALA A 3 -11.78 -7.15 7.15
CA ALA A 3 -13.12 -6.59 7.38
C ALA A 3 -13.27 -5.09 7.02
N ALA A 4 -12.15 -4.39 6.79
CA ALA A 4 -12.13 -2.99 6.37
C ALA A 4 -12.00 -2.83 4.84
N GLY A 5 -12.04 -3.93 4.08
CA GLY A 5 -11.95 -3.92 2.62
C GLY A 5 -10.53 -3.78 2.07
N VAL A 6 -9.49 -3.97 2.90
CA VAL A 6 -8.10 -3.97 2.43
C VAL A 6 -7.85 -5.21 1.57
N ASP A 7 -7.42 -5.03 0.32
CA ASP A 7 -7.11 -6.13 -0.61
C ASP A 7 -5.74 -6.77 -0.33
N SER A 8 -4.72 -5.96 0.01
CA SER A 8 -3.35 -6.44 0.22
C SER A 8 -2.62 -5.77 1.39
N VAL A 9 -1.66 -6.50 1.96
CA VAL A 9 -0.71 -6.00 2.96
C VAL A 9 0.70 -6.25 2.47
N TRP A 10 1.53 -5.21 2.57
CA TRP A 10 2.91 -5.24 2.16
C TRP A 10 3.80 -5.03 3.38
N MET A 11 4.82 -5.87 3.52
CA MET A 11 5.82 -5.75 4.57
C MET A 11 7.16 -5.35 4.01
N GLU A 12 7.85 -4.42 4.67
CA GLU A 12 9.23 -4.06 4.37
C GLU A 12 10.16 -4.81 5.32
N GLU A 13 11.30 -5.28 4.81
CA GLU A 13 12.35 -5.82 5.67
C GLU A 13 12.95 -4.67 6.48
N THR A 14 12.56 -4.61 7.75
CA THR A 14 13.11 -3.65 8.70
C THR A 14 14.35 -4.30 9.33
N GLY A 15 15.46 -3.57 9.42
CA GLY A 15 16.72 -4.10 10.01
C GLY A 15 16.65 -4.36 11.52
N ASP A 16 15.45 -4.47 12.09
CA ASP A 16 15.16 -4.70 13.51
C ASP A 16 15.26 -6.18 13.92
N GLY A 17 15.55 -7.07 12.97
CA GLY A 17 15.77 -8.49 13.20
C GLY A 17 14.50 -9.34 13.21
N LEU A 18 13.32 -8.75 12.96
CA LEU A 18 12.10 -9.51 12.74
C LEU A 18 12.13 -10.15 11.35
N ASP A 19 11.97 -11.48 11.23
CA ASP A 19 11.88 -12.13 9.91
C ASP A 19 10.54 -11.77 9.26
N PRO A 20 10.52 -10.93 8.20
CA PRO A 20 9.27 -10.47 7.63
C PRO A 20 8.47 -11.62 7.01
N MET A 21 9.13 -12.70 6.58
CA MET A 21 8.47 -13.90 6.05
C MET A 21 7.69 -14.65 7.13
N LEU A 22 8.22 -14.70 8.35
CA LEU A 22 7.55 -15.35 9.49
C LEU A 22 6.30 -14.57 9.89
N THR A 23 6.38 -13.24 9.91
CA THR A 23 5.23 -12.38 10.20
C THR A 23 4.15 -12.51 9.12
N LEU A 24 4.53 -12.52 7.83
CA LEU A 24 3.57 -12.76 6.74
C LEU A 24 2.93 -14.14 6.85
N ALA A 25 3.68 -15.19 7.24
CA ALA A 25 3.12 -16.51 7.48
C ALA A 25 2.10 -16.50 8.64
N ALA A 26 2.39 -15.77 9.72
CA ALA A 26 1.47 -15.61 10.85
C ALA A 26 0.18 -14.88 10.42
N ILE A 27 0.28 -13.81 9.62
CA ILE A 27 -0.87 -13.10 9.07
C ILE A 27 -1.66 -14.02 8.12
N ALA A 28 -0.98 -14.79 7.28
CA ALA A 28 -1.60 -15.75 6.37
C ALA A 28 -2.46 -16.78 7.12
N ALA A 29 -1.99 -17.25 8.28
CA ALA A 29 -2.70 -18.23 9.10
C ALA A 29 -4.01 -17.70 9.69
N VAL A 30 -4.14 -16.37 9.87
CA VAL A 30 -5.30 -15.73 10.51
C VAL A 30 -6.18 -14.92 9.54
N THR A 31 -5.86 -14.91 8.25
CA THR A 31 -6.59 -14.19 7.19
C THR A 31 -6.98 -15.15 6.07
N ASN A 32 -8.08 -14.86 5.37
CA ASN A 32 -8.62 -15.81 4.38
C ASN A 32 -8.60 -15.29 2.93
N GLN A 33 -8.71 -13.97 2.73
CA GLN A 33 -8.76 -13.32 1.42
C GLN A 33 -7.63 -12.31 1.21
N LEU A 34 -6.98 -11.87 2.30
CA LEU A 34 -5.95 -10.83 2.24
C LEU A 34 -4.75 -11.29 1.41
N ARG A 35 -4.33 -10.50 0.43
CA ARG A 35 -3.08 -10.75 -0.32
C ARG A 35 -1.88 -10.24 0.46
N LEU A 36 -0.75 -10.93 0.35
CA LEU A 36 0.43 -10.69 1.20
C LEU A 36 1.67 -10.46 0.34
N GLY A 37 2.24 -9.27 0.40
CA GLY A 37 3.43 -8.89 -0.37
C GLY A 37 4.63 -8.58 0.53
N LEU A 38 5.83 -8.75 -0.04
CA LEU A 38 7.09 -8.36 0.59
C LEU A 38 7.80 -7.32 -0.27
N LEU A 39 8.05 -6.14 0.29
CA LEU A 39 8.94 -5.13 -0.25
C LEU A 39 10.38 -5.50 0.15
N HIS A 40 11.09 -6.17 -0.75
CA HIS A 40 12.47 -6.60 -0.52
C HIS A 40 13.34 -6.18 -1.69
N THR A 41 14.55 -5.71 -1.38
CA THR A 41 15.49 -5.18 -2.39
C THR A 41 16.36 -6.26 -3.02
N LYS A 42 16.37 -7.47 -2.46
CA LYS A 42 17.14 -8.61 -2.97
C LYS A 42 16.20 -9.70 -3.48
N PRO A 43 16.67 -10.58 -4.39
CA PRO A 43 15.88 -11.74 -4.79
C PRO A 43 15.73 -12.71 -3.60
N LEU A 44 14.49 -13.17 -3.38
CA LEU A 44 14.17 -14.21 -2.40
C LEU A 44 14.57 -15.60 -2.91
N GLU A 45 15.01 -16.45 -2.00
CA GLU A 45 15.26 -17.88 -2.27
C GLU A 45 13.98 -18.59 -2.77
N PRO A 46 14.00 -19.31 -3.91
CA PRO A 46 12.81 -19.91 -4.52
C PRO A 46 12.03 -20.83 -3.58
N ASN A 47 12.73 -21.60 -2.75
CA ASN A 47 12.11 -22.53 -1.79
C ASN A 47 11.34 -21.79 -0.68
N ARG A 48 11.80 -20.61 -0.26
CA ARG A 48 11.11 -19.79 0.74
C ARG A 48 9.83 -19.20 0.15
N VAL A 49 9.89 -18.72 -1.10
CA VAL A 49 8.71 -18.24 -1.85
C VAL A 49 7.66 -19.34 -1.98
N ALA A 50 8.06 -20.53 -2.43
CA ALA A 50 7.15 -21.67 -2.58
C ALA A 50 6.50 -22.10 -1.25
N THR A 51 7.27 -22.07 -0.16
CA THR A 51 6.76 -22.38 1.18
C THR A 51 5.68 -21.39 1.61
N LEU A 52 5.94 -20.09 1.48
CA LEU A 52 4.96 -19.06 1.82
C LEU A 52 3.72 -19.10 0.93
N GLN A 53 3.89 -19.35 -0.38
CA GLN A 53 2.76 -19.52 -1.28
C GLN A 53 1.82 -20.62 -0.81
N ARG A 54 2.39 -21.76 -0.42
CA ARG A 54 1.60 -22.89 0.07
C ARG A 54 0.92 -22.58 1.41
N LEU A 55 1.59 -21.89 2.33
CA LEU A 55 1.01 -21.47 3.61
C LEU A 55 -0.10 -20.43 3.45
N SER A 56 0.07 -19.51 2.48
CA SER A 56 -0.92 -18.48 2.19
C SER A 56 -2.06 -18.94 1.28
N ARG A 57 -2.01 -20.18 0.76
CA ARG A 57 -2.96 -20.70 -0.23
C ARG A 57 -2.95 -19.85 -1.51
N GLU A 58 -1.78 -19.62 -2.07
CA GLU A 58 -1.55 -18.87 -3.31
C GLU A 58 -1.85 -17.35 -3.21
N ARG A 59 -1.99 -16.82 -1.99
CA ARG A 59 -2.25 -15.38 -1.75
C ARG A 59 -0.97 -14.57 -1.56
N PHE A 60 0.20 -15.22 -1.58
CA PHE A 60 1.45 -14.49 -1.47
C PHE A 60 1.75 -13.87 -2.84
N ILE A 61 2.00 -12.57 -2.85
CA ILE A 61 2.49 -11.86 -4.01
C ILE A 61 4.00 -12.00 -3.91
N PRO A 62 4.65 -12.86 -4.73
CA PRO A 62 6.10 -12.90 -4.76
C PRO A 62 6.61 -11.50 -5.04
N PRO A 63 7.80 -11.11 -4.56
CA PRO A 63 8.38 -9.82 -4.90
C PRO A 63 8.39 -9.72 -6.43
N SER A 64 7.46 -8.94 -6.96
CA SER A 64 7.39 -8.63 -8.36
C SER A 64 8.54 -7.68 -8.63
N SER A 65 8.99 -7.59 -9.87
CA SER A 65 9.83 -6.46 -10.28
C SER A 65 9.08 -5.12 -10.19
N GLU A 66 7.85 -5.11 -9.65
CA GLU A 66 7.08 -3.89 -9.44
C GLU A 66 7.84 -3.01 -8.46
N ARG A 67 8.39 -1.94 -9.02
CA ARG A 67 9.13 -0.95 -8.27
C ARG A 67 8.12 0.07 -7.78
N TRP A 68 8.08 0.28 -6.47
CA TRP A 68 7.19 1.26 -5.87
C TRP A 68 7.98 2.51 -5.49
N ARG A 69 7.57 3.68 -6.01
CA ARG A 69 8.22 4.95 -5.69
C ARG A 69 7.55 5.61 -4.49
N ARG A 70 8.32 5.93 -3.46
CA ARG A 70 7.83 6.76 -2.35
C ARG A 70 7.71 8.21 -2.82
N VAL A 71 6.56 8.82 -2.58
CA VAL A 71 6.27 10.23 -2.88
C VAL A 71 5.76 10.93 -1.63
N ASP A 72 5.89 12.24 -1.58
CA ASP A 72 5.32 13.03 -0.47
C ASP A 72 3.80 12.98 -0.50
N VAL A 73 3.18 13.30 0.65
CA VAL A 73 1.72 13.44 0.72
C VAL A 73 1.28 14.56 -0.22
N PRO A 74 0.44 14.29 -1.24
CA PRO A 74 0.00 15.32 -2.16
C PRO A 74 -0.77 16.40 -1.40
N ALA A 75 -0.49 17.67 -1.74
CA ALA A 75 -1.13 18.81 -1.08
C ALA A 75 -2.63 18.87 -1.39
N ASP A 76 -3.00 18.47 -2.61
CA ASP A 76 -4.35 18.53 -3.16
C ASP A 76 -4.53 17.50 -4.30
N ARG A 77 -5.71 17.52 -4.92
CA ARG A 77 -6.06 16.60 -6.01
C ARG A 77 -5.28 16.83 -7.29
N GLU A 78 -4.95 18.07 -7.62
CA GLU A 78 -4.17 18.39 -8.82
C GLU A 78 -2.75 17.82 -8.69
N SER A 79 -2.17 17.94 -7.50
CA SER A 79 -0.88 17.34 -7.14
C SER A 79 -0.94 15.81 -7.18
N TRP A 80 -2.06 15.20 -6.76
CA TRP A 80 -2.26 13.76 -6.86
C TRP A 80 -2.40 13.27 -8.30
N ALA A 81 -3.23 13.94 -9.12
CA ALA A 81 -3.40 13.62 -10.53
C ALA A 81 -2.07 13.76 -11.29
N ARG A 82 -1.31 14.84 -11.05
CA ARG A 82 0.03 15.03 -11.63
C ARG A 82 0.98 13.91 -11.22
N THR A 83 0.93 13.47 -9.96
CA THR A 83 1.75 12.35 -9.49
C THR A 83 1.41 11.06 -10.23
N LEU A 84 0.13 10.80 -10.54
CA LEU A 84 -0.29 9.61 -11.30
C LEU A 84 -0.03 9.70 -12.80
N GLU A 85 -0.07 10.91 -13.36
CA GLU A 85 0.22 11.18 -14.78
C GLU A 85 1.73 11.23 -15.07
N GLU A 86 2.55 11.48 -14.04
CA GLU A 86 4.00 11.49 -14.16
C GLU A 86 4.49 10.10 -14.63
N PRO A 87 5.18 10.00 -15.78
CA PRO A 87 5.69 8.73 -16.25
C PRO A 87 6.78 8.23 -15.30
N HIS A 88 6.46 7.20 -14.55
CA HIS A 88 7.39 6.53 -13.65
C HIS A 88 8.15 5.44 -14.41
N THR A 89 9.22 5.85 -15.12
CA THR A 89 10.01 4.92 -15.97
C THR A 89 10.68 3.80 -15.18
N ASP A 90 10.84 3.97 -13.88
CA ASP A 90 11.47 3.06 -12.94
C ASP A 90 10.50 2.54 -11.88
N ALA A 91 9.21 2.86 -11.92
CA ALA A 91 8.24 2.42 -10.91
C ALA A 91 6.87 2.08 -11.51
N ASP A 92 6.31 0.98 -11.04
CA ASP A 92 5.01 0.45 -11.45
C ASP A 92 3.86 1.05 -10.61
N GLY A 93 4.19 1.79 -9.55
CA GLY A 93 3.24 2.53 -8.74
C GLY A 93 3.90 3.44 -7.70
N VAL A 94 3.08 4.13 -6.91
CA VAL A 94 3.52 5.06 -5.87
C VAL A 94 3.07 4.64 -4.48
N ILE A 95 3.93 4.88 -3.49
CA ILE A 95 3.64 4.74 -2.06
C ILE A 95 3.56 6.14 -1.47
N VAL A 96 2.40 6.48 -0.91
CA VAL A 96 2.14 7.74 -0.22
C VAL A 96 2.09 7.47 1.29
N PRO A 97 2.72 8.28 2.14
CA PRO A 97 2.55 8.20 3.58
C PRO A 97 1.07 8.28 3.98
N MET A 98 0.68 7.49 4.99
CA MET A 98 -0.69 7.50 5.49
C MET A 98 -0.99 8.81 6.23
N ASP A 99 -1.72 9.71 5.58
CA ASP A 99 -2.14 11.02 6.09
C ASP A 99 -3.67 11.15 5.93
N PRO A 100 -4.42 11.69 6.93
CA PRO A 100 -5.87 11.87 6.81
C PRO A 100 -6.32 12.62 5.56
N ARG A 101 -5.52 13.58 5.07
CA ARG A 101 -5.81 14.36 3.85
C ARG A 101 -5.85 13.48 2.60
N LEU A 102 -5.09 12.38 2.58
CA LEU A 102 -5.11 11.43 1.48
C LEU A 102 -6.49 10.75 1.39
N LEU A 103 -7.10 10.40 2.53
CA LEU A 103 -8.44 9.81 2.53
C LEU A 103 -9.49 10.79 2.01
N ASP A 104 -9.36 12.08 2.34
CA ASP A 104 -10.26 13.12 1.82
C ASP A 104 -10.13 13.30 0.30
N ILE A 105 -8.89 13.24 -0.22
CA ILE A 105 -8.61 13.26 -1.67
C ILE A 105 -9.25 12.05 -2.37
N LEU A 106 -9.17 10.85 -1.77
CA LEU A 106 -9.64 9.59 -2.37
C LEU A 106 -11.16 9.36 -2.24
N ARG A 107 -11.82 9.87 -1.19
CA ARG A 107 -13.26 9.63 -0.94
C ARG A 107 -14.19 10.41 -1.88
N HIS A 108 -13.69 11.48 -2.50
CA HIS A 108 -14.47 12.35 -3.39
C HIS A 108 -13.72 12.54 -4.72
N PRO A 109 -13.69 11.51 -5.59
CA PRO A 109 -12.94 11.58 -6.86
C PRO A 109 -13.51 12.62 -7.84
N ASP A 110 -14.82 12.88 -7.82
CA ASP A 110 -15.51 13.74 -8.80
C ASP A 110 -15.91 15.13 -8.27
N ASP A 111 -15.95 15.34 -6.95
CA ASP A 111 -16.47 16.59 -6.36
C ASP A 111 -15.34 17.58 -6.08
N ALA A 112 -15.10 18.61 -6.90
CA ALA A 112 -14.22 19.74 -6.55
C ALA A 112 -14.47 20.15 -5.09
N ILE A 113 -13.42 20.25 -4.24
CA ILE A 113 -13.57 20.56 -2.82
C ILE A 113 -14.11 22.00 -2.70
N ASP A 114 -15.42 22.16 -2.79
CA ASP A 114 -16.12 23.40 -2.55
C ASP A 114 -16.47 23.45 -1.05
N ARG A 115 -15.52 23.94 -0.26
CA ARG A 115 -15.70 24.20 1.18
C ARG A 115 -16.31 25.59 1.43
N SER A 116 -17.12 26.11 0.50
CA SER A 116 -17.85 27.36 0.70
C SER A 116 -19.00 27.22 1.71
N ASP A 117 -19.31 26.00 2.14
CA ASP A 117 -20.29 25.66 3.18
C ASP A 117 -19.75 25.78 4.62
N LEU A 118 -18.44 25.91 4.82
CA LEU A 118 -17.83 26.17 6.14
C LEU A 118 -17.99 27.63 6.56
N VAL A 119 -19.22 28.03 6.87
CA VAL A 119 -19.48 29.20 7.70
C VAL A 119 -19.23 28.80 9.15
N LEU A 120 -18.03 29.12 9.64
CA LEU A 120 -17.74 29.26 11.07
C LEU A 120 -18.66 30.34 11.66
N ALA A 121 -19.79 29.94 12.23
CA ALA A 121 -20.51 30.79 13.15
C ALA A 121 -19.76 30.79 14.49
N GLN A 122 -18.90 31.78 14.70
CA GLN A 122 -18.55 32.21 16.06
C GLN A 122 -19.57 33.27 16.49
N GLY A 123 -20.37 32.90 17.50
CA GLY A 123 -21.35 33.75 18.18
C GLY A 123 -21.93 33.00 19.36
#